data_AF-A0A3E1DBL7-F1
#
_entry.id   AF-A0A3E1DBL7-F1
#
_cell.length_a   1.000
_cell.length_b   1.000
_cell.length_c   1.000
_cell.angle_alpha   90.00
_cell.angle_beta   90.00
_cell.angle_gamma   90.00
#
_symmetry.space_group_name_H-M   'P 1'
#
loop_
_entity.id
_entity.type
_entity.pdbx_description
1 polymer ?
#
loop_
_entity_poly.entity_id
_entity_poly.type
_entity_poly.pdbx_seq_one_letter_code
_entity_poly.pdbx_strand_id
1 'polypeptide(L)'
;MPAHPPLTQAQKDRLAILEPALKAAVYAADYRRAKGFATDIQALLRATGHETRLMRSKNWLFEAALNAGELNTAELGFRGVRSKTEKNTRVHLEATALLVVCLLRQQKVAEAEPLITGVLEGKAIKDVERRRHFIESVASRYQLESYISSVRNFAHESLNVDDIDSAAIEAVKSMSDDELYTQIASAIPREVIEVVYRVDRAARKQLTMKEVLYLPAPAVLEKKVEQGRSFFASLKLVIWKALCDPQSEIYKAWYTNGMAHVLSKKYYAMVVTTALLDLGFTAKAVAVPATALLMKLGIEVYCERFKPGEILDGRSGRGG
;
A
#
# COMPACT_ATOMS: atom_id res chain seq x y z
N MET A 1 -22.09 10.88 -30.59
CA MET A 1 -20.76 10.39 -30.98
C MET A 1 -20.94 9.09 -31.76
N PRO A 2 -20.26 8.89 -32.89
CA PRO A 2 -20.34 7.63 -33.64
C PRO A 2 -19.86 6.47 -32.77
N ALA A 3 -20.52 5.32 -32.86
CA ALA A 3 -20.15 4.11 -32.14
C ALA A 3 -18.76 3.64 -32.56
N HIS A 4 -17.90 3.33 -31.59
CA HIS A 4 -16.55 2.84 -31.85
C HIS A 4 -16.58 1.48 -32.56
N PRO A 5 -15.66 1.22 -33.51
CA PRO A 5 -15.59 -0.08 -34.15
C PRO A 5 -15.30 -1.16 -33.09
N PRO A 6 -16.01 -2.31 -33.13
CA PRO A 6 -15.78 -3.38 -32.17
C PRO A 6 -14.36 -3.91 -32.29
N LEU A 7 -13.78 -4.34 -31.17
CA LEU A 7 -12.49 -5.02 -31.18
C LEU A 7 -12.58 -6.31 -32.00
N THR A 8 -11.58 -6.55 -32.85
CA THR A 8 -11.38 -7.82 -33.56
C THR A 8 -11.12 -8.96 -32.58
N GLN A 9 -11.34 -10.21 -33.01
CA GLN A 9 -11.06 -11.38 -32.16
C GLN A 9 -9.59 -11.43 -31.74
N ALA A 10 -8.66 -11.20 -32.67
CA ALA A 10 -7.22 -11.13 -32.38
C ALA A 10 -6.87 -10.06 -31.33
N GLN A 11 -7.51 -8.87 -31.37
CA GLN A 11 -7.33 -7.84 -30.35
C GLN A 11 -7.87 -8.29 -28.99
N LYS A 12 -9.03 -8.96 -28.95
CA LYS A 12 -9.62 -9.48 -27.71
C LYS A 12 -8.72 -10.56 -27.08
N ASP A 13 -8.24 -11.50 -27.88
CA ASP A 13 -7.38 -12.60 -27.43
C ASP A 13 -6.07 -12.05 -26.85
N ARG A 14 -5.48 -11.05 -27.53
CA ARG A 14 -4.27 -10.40 -27.02
C ARG A 14 -4.51 -9.60 -25.74
N LEU A 15 -5.63 -8.89 -25.63
CA LEU A 15 -5.99 -8.18 -24.39
C LEU A 15 -6.27 -9.15 -23.23
N ALA A 16 -6.81 -10.34 -23.50
CA ALA A 16 -7.05 -11.37 -22.49
C ALA A 16 -5.75 -11.89 -21.85
N ILE A 17 -4.61 -11.75 -22.53
CA ILE A 17 -3.28 -12.07 -22.00
C ILE A 17 -2.65 -10.83 -21.34
N LEU A 18 -2.72 -9.69 -22.01
CA LEU A 18 -2.02 -8.47 -21.58
C LEU A 18 -2.61 -7.84 -20.31
N GLU A 19 -3.94 -7.79 -20.17
CA GLU A 19 -4.56 -7.16 -18.98
C GLU A 19 -4.23 -7.93 -17.69
N PRO A 20 -4.34 -9.28 -17.63
CA PRO A 20 -3.88 -10.04 -16.46
C PRO A 20 -2.38 -9.91 -16.20
N ALA A 21 -1.55 -9.90 -17.25
CA ALA A 21 -0.10 -9.75 -17.11
C ALA A 21 0.27 -8.36 -16.56
N LEU A 22 -0.43 -7.31 -17.00
CA LEU A 22 -0.31 -5.97 -16.44
C LEU A 22 -0.66 -5.96 -14.95
N LYS A 23 -1.82 -6.52 -14.57
CA LYS A 23 -2.21 -6.64 -13.16
C LYS A 23 -1.15 -7.38 -12.33
N ALA A 24 -0.66 -8.51 -12.82
CA ALA A 24 0.44 -9.26 -12.17
C ALA A 24 1.68 -8.39 -11.94
N ALA A 25 2.06 -7.55 -12.91
CA ALA A 25 3.16 -6.61 -12.76
C ALA A 25 2.86 -5.49 -11.73
N VAL A 26 1.61 -5.02 -11.63
CA VAL A 26 1.20 -4.09 -10.56
C VAL A 26 1.39 -4.70 -9.18
N TYR A 27 0.94 -5.95 -8.98
CA TYR A 27 1.10 -6.68 -7.72
C TYR A 27 2.57 -6.87 -7.34
N ALA A 28 3.43 -7.15 -8.32
CA ALA A 28 4.87 -7.27 -8.12
C ALA A 28 5.58 -5.90 -7.98
N ALA A 29 4.86 -4.78 -8.12
CA ALA A 29 5.44 -3.45 -8.24
C ALA A 29 6.53 -3.33 -9.33
N ASP A 30 6.43 -4.13 -10.39
CA ASP A 30 7.36 -4.14 -11.52
C ASP A 30 6.90 -3.12 -12.56
N TYR A 31 7.26 -1.85 -12.32
CA TYR A 31 6.89 -0.76 -13.20
C TYR A 31 7.43 -0.94 -14.63
N ARG A 32 8.62 -1.53 -14.80
CA ARG A 32 9.24 -1.72 -16.13
C ARG A 32 8.40 -2.68 -16.97
N ARG A 33 8.00 -3.83 -16.42
CA ARG A 33 7.13 -4.78 -17.13
C ARG A 33 5.73 -4.21 -17.32
N ALA A 34 5.17 -3.55 -16.31
CA ALA A 34 3.86 -2.89 -16.41
C ALA A 34 3.84 -1.87 -17.56
N LYS A 35 4.91 -1.08 -17.74
CA LYS A 35 5.05 -0.13 -18.84
C LYS A 35 5.06 -0.81 -20.21
N GLY A 36 5.74 -1.96 -20.32
CA GLY A 36 5.71 -2.78 -21.54
C GLY A 36 4.29 -3.21 -21.89
N PHE A 37 3.60 -3.88 -20.97
CA PHE A 37 2.22 -4.36 -21.20
C PHE A 37 1.24 -3.22 -21.49
N ALA A 38 1.33 -2.11 -20.76
CA ALA A 38 0.45 -0.96 -20.97
C ALA A 38 0.68 -0.25 -22.31
N THR A 39 1.90 -0.32 -22.87
CA THR A 39 2.21 0.21 -24.20
C THR A 39 1.55 -0.61 -25.29
N ASP A 40 1.64 -1.94 -25.19
CA ASP A 40 0.94 -2.87 -26.10
C ASP A 40 -0.57 -2.69 -26.03
N ILE A 41 -1.15 -2.61 -24.82
CA ILE A 41 -2.58 -2.36 -24.63
C ILE A 41 -2.99 -1.02 -25.27
N GLN A 42 -2.17 0.03 -25.11
CA GLN A 42 -2.44 1.33 -25.71
C GLN A 42 -2.49 1.27 -27.24
N ALA A 43 -1.57 0.54 -27.87
CA ALA A 43 -1.55 0.38 -29.32
C ALA A 43 -2.85 -0.27 -29.84
N LEU A 44 -3.39 -1.25 -29.10
CA LEU A 44 -4.63 -1.94 -29.47
C LEU A 44 -5.89 -1.07 -29.26
N LEU A 45 -5.97 -0.37 -28.13
CA LEU A 45 -7.18 0.35 -27.71
C LEU A 45 -7.29 1.76 -28.30
N ARG A 46 -6.16 2.46 -28.52
CA ARG A 46 -6.18 3.82 -29.06
C ARG A 46 -6.65 3.84 -30.52
N ALA A 47 -6.22 2.85 -31.33
CA ALA A 47 -6.62 2.72 -32.73
C ALA A 47 -8.15 2.53 -32.90
N THR A 48 -8.82 2.02 -31.87
CA THR A 48 -10.25 1.70 -31.91
C THR A 48 -11.10 2.62 -31.04
N GLY A 49 -10.51 3.64 -30.40
CA GLY A 49 -11.23 4.63 -29.60
C GLY A 49 -11.77 4.14 -28.25
N HIS A 50 -11.28 3.01 -27.72
CA HIS A 50 -11.73 2.44 -26.44
C HIS A 50 -11.09 3.14 -25.22
N GLU A 51 -11.30 4.45 -25.09
CA GLU A 51 -10.57 5.31 -24.15
C GLU A 51 -10.80 4.92 -22.68
N THR A 52 -12.02 4.56 -22.27
CA THR A 52 -12.31 4.14 -20.89
C THR A 52 -11.49 2.91 -20.45
N ARG A 53 -11.39 1.90 -21.33
CA ARG A 53 -10.61 0.68 -21.06
C ARG A 53 -9.11 0.98 -21.05
N LEU A 54 -8.67 1.91 -21.90
CA LEU A 54 -7.30 2.40 -21.91
C LEU A 54 -6.96 3.15 -20.62
N MET A 55 -7.83 4.07 -20.16
CA MET A 55 -7.62 4.82 -18.92
C MET A 55 -7.58 3.92 -17.69
N ARG A 56 -8.40 2.85 -17.65
CA ARG A 56 -8.30 1.80 -16.62
C ARG A 56 -6.92 1.13 -16.63
N SER A 57 -6.42 0.77 -17.82
CA SER A 57 -5.07 0.17 -17.95
C SER A 57 -3.96 1.15 -17.56
N LYS A 58 -4.17 2.45 -17.79
CA LYS A 58 -3.26 3.51 -17.33
C LYS A 58 -3.28 3.68 -15.82
N ASN A 59 -4.42 3.56 -15.14
CA ASN A 59 -4.47 3.53 -13.68
C ASN A 59 -3.56 2.41 -13.14
N TRP A 60 -3.67 1.20 -13.68
CA TRP A 60 -2.79 0.08 -13.29
C TRP A 60 -1.31 0.38 -13.54
N LEU A 61 -0.96 0.93 -14.70
CA LEU A 61 0.43 1.34 -14.98
C LEU A 61 0.96 2.32 -13.93
N PHE A 62 0.19 3.34 -13.59
CA PHE A 62 0.62 4.38 -12.65
C PHE A 62 0.56 3.89 -11.19
N GLU A 63 -0.27 2.90 -10.89
CA GLU A 63 -0.23 2.18 -9.62
C GLU A 63 1.05 1.36 -9.48
N ALA A 64 1.51 0.70 -10.54
CA ALA A 64 2.82 0.04 -10.55
C ALA A 64 3.96 1.05 -10.33
N ALA A 65 3.89 2.22 -10.97
CA ALA A 65 4.85 3.30 -10.75
C ALA A 65 4.85 3.78 -9.29
N LEU A 66 3.67 4.02 -8.72
CA LEU A 66 3.50 4.38 -7.31
C LEU A 66 4.12 3.32 -6.39
N ASN A 67 3.82 2.04 -6.62
CA ASN A 67 4.34 0.94 -5.81
C ASN A 67 5.85 0.73 -5.98
N ALA A 68 6.43 1.15 -7.11
CA ALA A 68 7.86 1.14 -7.37
C ALA A 68 8.61 2.37 -6.79
N GLY A 69 7.89 3.35 -6.24
CA GLY A 69 8.50 4.58 -5.71
C GLY A 69 8.70 5.68 -6.76
N GLU A 70 8.21 5.50 -7.99
CA GLU A 70 8.28 6.46 -9.09
C GLU A 70 7.21 7.57 -8.94
N LEU A 71 7.24 8.29 -7.80
CA LEU A 71 6.14 9.15 -7.34
C LEU A 71 5.77 10.27 -8.33
N ASN A 72 6.76 10.92 -8.96
CA ASN A 72 6.52 11.98 -9.94
C ASN A 72 5.81 11.44 -11.19
N THR A 73 6.23 10.28 -11.67
CA THR A 73 5.62 9.61 -12.82
C THR A 73 4.19 9.19 -12.52
N ALA A 74 3.97 8.62 -11.33
CA ALA A 74 2.64 8.22 -10.87
C ALA A 74 1.70 9.44 -10.73
N GLU A 75 2.15 10.52 -10.09
CA GLU A 75 1.36 11.74 -9.91
C GLU A 75 0.90 12.33 -11.25
N LEU A 76 1.85 12.57 -12.17
CA LEU A 76 1.55 13.10 -13.50
C LEU A 76 0.59 12.18 -14.26
N GLY A 77 0.80 10.87 -14.14
CA GLY A 77 -0.04 9.85 -14.73
C GLY A 77 -1.49 9.90 -14.26
N PHE A 78 -1.72 9.91 -12.94
CA PHE A 78 -3.08 9.98 -12.39
C PHE A 78 -3.77 11.31 -12.70
N ARG A 79 -3.05 12.44 -12.66
CA ARG A 79 -3.59 13.73 -13.12
C ARG A 79 -4.02 13.66 -14.59
N GLY A 80 -3.23 13.00 -15.44
CA GLY A 80 -3.55 12.76 -16.85
C GLY A 80 -4.75 11.83 -17.08
N VAL A 81 -4.95 10.80 -16.24
CA VAL A 81 -6.17 9.97 -16.32
C VAL A 81 -7.40 10.78 -15.89
N ARG A 82 -7.28 11.56 -14.81
CA ARG A 82 -8.38 12.40 -14.31
C ARG A 82 -8.83 13.45 -15.32
N SER A 83 -7.91 14.05 -16.09
CA SER A 83 -8.26 15.03 -17.13
C SER A 83 -8.96 14.42 -18.35
N LYS A 84 -8.85 13.09 -18.54
CA LYS A 84 -9.43 12.34 -19.65
C LYS A 84 -10.66 11.51 -19.29
N THR A 85 -11.08 11.54 -18.03
CA THR A 85 -12.21 10.75 -17.53
C THR A 85 -13.22 11.64 -16.84
N GLU A 86 -14.50 11.34 -17.04
CA GLU A 86 -15.58 12.08 -16.38
C GLU A 86 -15.59 11.81 -14.87
N LYS A 87 -15.89 12.85 -14.08
CA LYS A 87 -15.84 12.83 -12.61
C LYS A 87 -16.72 11.75 -11.96
N ASN A 88 -17.81 11.36 -12.62
CA ASN A 88 -18.78 10.36 -12.15
C ASN A 88 -18.38 8.92 -12.50
N THR A 89 -17.25 8.70 -13.17
CA THR A 89 -16.79 7.37 -13.56
C THR A 89 -15.95 6.72 -12.47
N ARG A 90 -16.02 5.38 -12.39
CA ARG A 90 -15.18 4.60 -11.48
C ARG A 90 -13.69 4.81 -11.76
N VAL A 91 -13.29 4.92 -13.03
CA VAL A 91 -11.89 5.13 -13.42
C VAL A 91 -11.36 6.47 -12.90
N HIS A 92 -12.17 7.54 -12.96
CA HIS A 92 -11.80 8.83 -12.38
C HIS A 92 -11.66 8.75 -10.85
N LEU A 93 -12.60 8.08 -10.20
CA LEU A 93 -12.59 7.90 -8.74
C LEU A 93 -11.33 7.14 -8.28
N GLU A 94 -11.01 6.04 -8.97
CA GLU A 94 -9.82 5.22 -8.74
C GLU A 94 -8.53 6.01 -8.96
N ALA A 95 -8.43 6.77 -10.05
CA ALA A 95 -7.28 7.63 -10.32
C ALA A 95 -7.11 8.71 -9.24
N THR A 96 -8.22 9.27 -8.75
CA THR A 96 -8.21 10.28 -7.68
C THR A 96 -7.76 9.66 -6.36
N ALA A 97 -8.22 8.46 -6.02
CA ALA A 97 -7.80 7.77 -4.82
C ALA A 97 -6.29 7.44 -4.81
N LEU A 98 -5.76 6.97 -5.95
CA LEU A 98 -4.33 6.70 -6.08
C LEU A 98 -3.48 7.97 -6.12
N LEU A 99 -4.01 9.07 -6.66
CA LEU A 99 -3.35 10.38 -6.61
C LEU A 99 -3.22 10.90 -5.17
N VAL A 100 -4.24 10.70 -4.32
CA VAL A 100 -4.13 11.04 -2.88
C VAL A 100 -2.94 10.30 -2.25
N VAL A 101 -2.80 9.00 -2.51
CA VAL A 101 -1.66 8.22 -2.01
C VAL A 101 -0.32 8.80 -2.47
N CYS A 102 -0.22 9.21 -3.74
CA CYS A 102 1.00 9.85 -4.26
C CYS A 102 1.33 11.15 -3.52
N LEU A 103 0.32 12.00 -3.27
CA LEU A 103 0.49 13.28 -2.59
C LEU A 103 0.87 13.10 -1.13
N LEU A 104 0.25 12.13 -0.44
CA LEU A 104 0.61 11.79 0.94
C LEU A 104 2.07 11.34 1.04
N ARG A 105 2.53 10.44 0.16
CA ARG A 105 3.94 10.01 0.12
C ARG A 105 4.93 11.14 -0.15
N GLN A 106 4.48 12.17 -0.87
CA GLN A 106 5.27 13.39 -1.13
C GLN A 106 5.09 14.47 -0.05
N GLN A 107 4.42 14.16 1.07
CA GLN A 107 4.10 15.11 2.15
C GLN A 107 3.27 16.33 1.70
N LYS A 108 2.59 16.25 0.54
CA LYS A 108 1.71 17.30 -0.01
C LYS A 108 0.30 17.19 0.58
N VAL A 109 0.18 17.19 1.91
CA VAL A 109 -1.10 16.93 2.61
C VAL A 109 -2.18 17.95 2.22
N ALA A 110 -1.82 19.23 2.08
CA ALA A 110 -2.75 20.29 1.69
C ALA A 110 -3.39 20.06 0.31
N GLU A 111 -2.65 19.47 -0.64
CA GLU A 111 -3.21 19.09 -1.95
C GLU A 111 -4.04 17.80 -1.90
N ALA A 112 -3.70 16.90 -0.98
CA ALA A 112 -4.39 15.61 -0.81
C ALA A 112 -5.79 15.77 -0.20
N GLU A 113 -5.96 16.68 0.77
CA GLU A 113 -7.21 16.92 1.49
C GLU A 113 -8.45 17.13 0.59
N PRO A 114 -8.46 18.06 -0.38
CA PRO A 114 -9.63 18.24 -1.25
C PRO A 114 -9.91 17.02 -2.13
N LEU A 115 -8.89 16.22 -2.45
CA LEU A 115 -9.06 14.99 -3.23
C LEU A 115 -9.60 13.84 -2.39
N ILE A 116 -9.22 13.76 -1.11
CA ILE A 116 -9.82 12.82 -0.15
C ILE A 116 -11.33 13.04 -0.10
N THR A 117 -11.77 14.30 0.02
CA THR A 117 -13.20 14.66 -0.04
C THR A 117 -13.85 14.16 -1.33
N GLY A 118 -13.28 14.47 -2.49
CA GLY A 118 -13.82 14.03 -3.77
C GLY A 118 -13.93 12.49 -3.92
N VAL A 119 -13.03 11.73 -3.28
CA VAL A 119 -13.09 10.26 -3.28
C VAL A 119 -14.21 9.72 -2.38
N LEU A 120 -14.37 10.31 -1.20
CA LEU A 120 -15.33 9.86 -0.20
C LEU A 120 -16.77 10.34 -0.46
N GLU A 121 -16.95 11.42 -1.21
CA GLU A 121 -18.27 11.86 -1.69
C GLU A 121 -18.65 11.22 -3.04
N GLY A 122 -17.69 10.65 -3.76
CA GLY A 122 -17.87 10.11 -5.10
C GLY A 122 -18.89 8.97 -5.19
N LYS A 123 -19.93 9.15 -6.03
CA LYS A 123 -21.04 8.19 -6.21
C LYS A 123 -20.86 7.22 -7.39
N ALA A 124 -19.64 7.08 -7.90
CA ALA A 124 -19.35 6.23 -9.06
C ALA A 124 -19.55 4.72 -8.76
N ILE A 125 -19.45 4.32 -7.49
CA ILE A 125 -19.70 2.96 -7.01
C ILE A 125 -21.09 2.94 -6.36
N LYS A 126 -22.07 2.37 -7.07
CA LYS A 126 -23.49 2.34 -6.64
C LYS A 126 -23.82 1.19 -5.69
N ASP A 127 -23.10 0.09 -5.82
CA ASP A 127 -23.30 -1.09 -5.00
C ASP A 127 -22.79 -0.84 -3.57
N VAL A 128 -23.63 -1.14 -2.56
CA VAL A 128 -23.39 -0.76 -1.17
C VAL A 128 -22.20 -1.53 -0.59
N GLU A 129 -22.11 -2.83 -0.82
CA GLU A 129 -21.01 -3.66 -0.31
C GLU A 129 -19.67 -3.26 -0.94
N ARG A 130 -19.64 -3.06 -2.26
CA ARG A 130 -18.44 -2.56 -2.96
C ARG A 130 -18.08 -1.16 -2.50
N ARG A 131 -19.05 -0.29 -2.23
CA ARG A 131 -18.80 1.07 -1.72
C ARG A 131 -18.18 1.02 -0.33
N ARG A 132 -18.72 0.18 0.56
CA ARG A 132 -18.17 -0.06 1.89
C ARG A 132 -16.71 -0.50 1.82
N HIS A 133 -16.43 -1.57 1.08
CA HIS A 133 -15.06 -2.07 0.91
C HIS A 133 -14.11 -1.04 0.30
N PHE A 134 -14.60 -0.26 -0.67
CA PHE A 134 -13.81 0.83 -1.24
C PHE A 134 -13.45 1.88 -0.18
N ILE A 135 -14.41 2.36 0.62
CA ILE A 135 -14.18 3.34 1.69
C ILE A 135 -13.19 2.80 2.72
N GLU A 136 -13.40 1.57 3.20
CA GLU A 136 -12.52 0.90 4.17
C GLU A 136 -11.08 0.81 3.63
N SER A 137 -10.92 0.38 2.37
CA SER A 137 -9.61 0.23 1.74
C SER A 137 -8.89 1.57 1.58
N VAL A 138 -9.56 2.60 1.03
CA VAL A 138 -8.91 3.89 0.78
C VAL A 138 -8.60 4.62 2.09
N ALA A 139 -9.49 4.59 3.08
CA ALA A 139 -9.26 5.23 4.38
C ALA A 139 -8.09 4.56 5.11
N SER A 140 -8.08 3.23 5.17
CA SER A 140 -6.96 2.48 5.74
C SER A 140 -5.66 2.81 5.01
N ARG A 141 -5.67 2.84 3.67
CA ARG A 141 -4.47 3.17 2.90
C ARG A 141 -3.96 4.57 3.17
N TYR A 142 -4.83 5.58 3.21
CA TYR A 142 -4.43 6.96 3.51
C TYR A 142 -3.82 7.07 4.91
N GLN A 143 -4.38 6.35 5.88
CA GLN A 143 -3.84 6.29 7.24
C GLN A 143 -2.43 5.68 7.25
N LEU A 144 -2.24 4.52 6.62
CA LEU A 144 -0.93 3.85 6.53
C LEU A 144 0.11 4.72 5.82
N GLU A 145 -0.27 5.37 4.73
CA GLU A 145 0.64 6.23 3.96
C GLU A 145 1.01 7.49 4.74
N SER A 146 0.09 7.99 5.58
CA SER A 146 0.35 9.13 6.48
C SER A 146 1.38 8.77 7.55
N TYR A 147 1.37 7.54 8.09
CA TYR A 147 2.43 7.09 9.00
C TYR A 147 3.79 7.10 8.31
N ILE A 148 3.89 6.44 7.15
CA ILE A 148 5.13 6.28 6.40
C ILE A 148 5.70 7.63 5.97
N SER A 149 4.86 8.53 5.46
CA SER A 149 5.31 9.82 4.97
C SER A 149 5.75 10.73 6.10
N SER A 150 5.08 10.69 7.24
CA SER A 150 5.30 11.65 8.33
C SER A 150 6.43 11.23 9.24
N VAL A 151 6.77 9.95 9.30
CA VAL A 151 7.89 9.46 10.11
C VAL A 151 9.26 9.75 9.47
N ARG A 152 9.28 10.15 8.20
CA ARG A 152 10.53 10.50 7.49
C ARG A 152 11.27 11.61 8.23
N ASN A 153 12.59 11.45 8.35
CA ASN A 153 13.49 12.40 9.01
C ASN A 153 13.30 12.51 10.54
N PHE A 154 12.58 11.58 11.15
CA PHE A 154 12.55 11.44 12.61
C PHE A 154 13.50 10.33 13.05
N ALA A 155 14.06 10.45 14.26
CA ALA A 155 14.95 9.47 14.89
C ALA A 155 16.21 9.12 14.07
N HIS A 156 17.38 9.53 14.57
CA HIS A 156 18.69 9.26 13.99
C HIS A 156 19.53 8.38 14.92
N GLU A 157 19.01 7.21 15.28
CA GLU A 157 19.79 6.21 16.02
C GLU A 157 20.54 5.30 15.04
N SER A 158 21.74 4.86 15.41
CA SER A 158 22.40 3.80 14.65
C SER A 158 21.66 2.48 14.85
N LEU A 159 21.12 1.91 13.78
CA LEU A 159 20.53 0.57 13.81
C LEU A 159 21.62 -0.48 13.57
N ASN A 160 21.94 -1.25 14.60
CA ASN A 160 22.83 -2.41 14.50
C ASN A 160 21.99 -3.69 14.41
N VAL A 161 22.18 -4.47 13.34
CA VAL A 161 21.41 -5.69 13.07
C VAL A 161 21.60 -6.75 14.16
N ASP A 162 22.82 -6.92 14.68
CA ASP A 162 23.13 -7.93 15.69
C ASP A 162 22.46 -7.61 17.03
N ASP A 163 22.47 -6.34 17.43
CA ASP A 163 21.79 -5.85 18.62
C ASP A 163 20.27 -6.01 18.50
N ILE A 164 19.72 -5.68 17.33
CA ILE A 164 18.28 -5.74 17.07
C ILE A 164 17.81 -7.19 17.12
N ASP A 165 18.54 -8.10 16.47
CA ASP A 165 18.24 -9.53 16.45
C ASP A 165 18.27 -10.13 17.86
N SER A 166 19.33 -9.85 18.62
CA SER A 166 19.49 -10.35 19.99
C SER A 166 18.38 -9.86 20.91
N ALA A 167 18.04 -8.57 20.85
CA ALA A 167 16.95 -7.99 21.64
C ALA A 167 15.57 -8.51 21.18
N ALA A 168 15.38 -8.75 19.88
CA ALA A 168 14.14 -9.30 19.35
C ALA A 168 13.92 -10.74 19.83
N ILE A 169 14.96 -11.58 19.86
CA ILE A 169 14.88 -12.93 20.41
C ILE A 169 14.43 -12.92 21.87
N GLU A 170 14.93 -11.98 22.68
CA GLU A 170 14.50 -11.84 24.07
C GLU A 170 13.04 -11.37 24.17
N ALA A 171 12.66 -10.40 23.35
CA ALA A 171 11.29 -9.88 23.30
C ALA A 171 10.28 -10.96 22.84
N VAL A 172 10.67 -11.87 21.94
CA VAL A 172 9.83 -13.01 21.52
C VAL A 172 9.47 -13.90 22.72
N LYS A 173 10.40 -14.10 23.65
CA LYS A 173 10.21 -14.97 24.83
C LYS A 173 9.45 -14.29 25.96
N SER A 174 9.63 -12.97 26.11
CA SER A 174 9.23 -12.24 27.32
C SER A 174 8.02 -11.33 27.14
N MET A 175 7.64 -10.98 25.91
CA MET A 175 6.57 -10.02 25.62
C MET A 175 5.42 -10.65 24.83
N SER A 176 4.21 -10.18 25.07
CA SER A 176 3.01 -10.42 24.26
C SER A 176 3.00 -9.52 23.00
N ASP A 177 2.15 -9.86 22.02
CA ASP A 177 2.05 -9.07 20.79
C ASP A 177 1.54 -7.64 21.05
N ASP A 178 0.61 -7.47 21.99
CA ASP A 178 0.07 -6.15 22.35
C ASP A 178 1.10 -5.27 23.05
N GLU A 179 2.01 -5.85 23.85
CA GLU A 179 3.13 -5.12 24.43
C GLU A 179 4.12 -4.67 23.36
N LEU A 180 4.43 -5.53 22.37
CA LEU A 180 5.27 -5.17 21.22
C LEU A 180 4.65 -4.03 20.40
N TYR A 181 3.35 -4.10 20.11
CA TYR A 181 2.66 -3.00 19.42
C TYR A 181 2.65 -1.71 20.24
N THR A 182 2.44 -1.80 21.56
CA THR A 182 2.48 -0.63 22.45
C THR A 182 3.87 0.01 22.48
N GLN A 183 4.93 -0.79 22.45
CA GLN A 183 6.30 -0.29 22.36
C GLN A 183 6.54 0.47 21.05
N ILE A 184 6.12 -0.09 19.91
CA ILE A 184 6.17 0.60 18.60
C ILE A 184 5.47 1.95 18.70
N ALA A 185 4.23 1.97 19.20
CA ALA A 185 3.43 3.20 19.30
C ALA A 185 4.00 4.25 20.25
N SER A 186 4.85 3.85 21.19
CA SER A 186 5.49 4.75 22.15
C SER A 186 6.74 5.41 21.55
N ALA A 187 7.35 4.77 20.55
CA ALA A 187 8.50 5.29 19.82
C ALA A 187 8.13 6.20 18.63
N ILE A 188 6.84 6.26 18.26
CA ILE A 188 6.35 7.14 17.19
C ILE A 188 6.21 8.58 17.73
N PRO A 189 6.79 9.60 17.06
CA PRO A 189 6.62 11.01 17.42
C PRO A 189 5.15 11.45 17.41
N ARG A 190 4.78 12.39 18.29
CA ARG A 190 3.38 12.86 18.39
C ARG A 190 2.92 13.56 17.11
N GLU A 191 3.82 14.26 16.44
CA GLU A 191 3.60 14.95 15.17
C GLU A 191 3.13 13.99 14.08
N VAL A 192 3.70 12.78 14.03
CA VAL A 192 3.26 11.72 13.11
C VAL A 192 1.82 11.34 13.41
N ILE A 193 1.50 11.12 14.69
CA ILE A 193 0.15 10.77 15.13
C ILE A 193 -0.87 11.87 14.79
N GLU A 194 -0.50 13.14 14.95
CA GLU A 194 -1.34 14.28 14.60
C GLU A 194 -1.66 14.36 13.11
N VAL A 195 -0.69 14.07 12.23
CA VAL A 195 -0.93 13.99 10.78
C VAL A 195 -1.90 12.86 10.45
N VAL A 196 -1.72 11.68 11.05
CA VAL A 196 -2.64 10.56 10.86
C VAL A 196 -4.07 10.93 11.28
N TYR A 197 -4.24 11.57 12.44
CA TYR A 197 -5.54 12.06 12.89
C TYR A 197 -6.12 13.16 12.01
N ARG A 198 -5.29 14.03 11.44
CA ARG A 198 -5.75 15.05 10.49
C ARG A 198 -6.38 14.39 9.26
N VAL A 199 -5.74 13.37 8.71
CA VAL A 199 -6.23 12.62 7.55
C VAL A 199 -7.50 11.82 7.89
N ASP A 200 -7.54 11.13 9.04
CA ASP A 200 -8.73 10.41 9.49
C ASP A 200 -9.93 11.35 9.72
N ARG A 201 -9.71 12.50 10.39
CA ARG A 201 -10.77 13.51 10.58
C ARG A 201 -11.26 14.09 9.25
N ALA A 202 -10.34 14.38 8.33
CA ALA A 202 -10.68 14.83 6.99
C ALA A 202 -11.56 13.80 6.27
N ALA A 203 -11.25 12.51 6.42
CA ALA A 203 -12.05 11.44 5.83
C ALA A 203 -13.45 11.36 6.46
N ARG A 204 -13.56 11.29 7.79
CA ARG A 204 -14.84 11.11 8.49
C ARG A 204 -15.83 12.24 8.26
N LYS A 205 -15.36 13.49 8.19
CA LYS A 205 -16.22 14.67 7.97
C LYS A 205 -17.03 14.59 6.66
N GLN A 206 -16.56 13.82 5.69
CA GLN A 206 -17.15 13.73 4.35
C GLN A 206 -18.03 12.47 4.18
N LEU A 207 -18.05 11.59 5.18
CA LEU A 207 -18.82 10.35 5.13
C LEU A 207 -20.22 10.57 5.73
N THR A 208 -21.22 9.90 5.17
CA THR A 208 -22.54 9.86 5.80
C THR A 208 -22.49 9.12 7.14
N MET A 209 -23.48 9.33 8.01
CA MET A 209 -23.56 8.62 9.31
C MET A 209 -23.46 7.09 9.16
N LYS A 210 -23.99 6.52 8.07
CA LYS A 210 -23.87 5.08 7.79
C LYS A 210 -22.47 4.67 7.35
N GLU A 211 -21.80 5.51 6.55
CA GLU A 211 -20.45 5.23 6.06
C GLU A 211 -19.37 5.46 7.12
N VAL A 212 -19.58 6.39 8.07
CA VAL A 212 -18.69 6.56 9.23
C VAL A 212 -18.57 5.27 10.03
N LEU A 213 -19.65 4.47 10.12
CA LEU A 213 -19.66 3.17 10.80
C LEU A 213 -18.83 2.09 10.07
N TYR A 214 -18.39 2.34 8.83
CA TYR A 214 -17.46 1.43 8.14
C TYR A 214 -16.03 1.61 8.64
N LEU A 215 -15.72 2.74 9.27
CA LEU A 215 -14.40 3.01 9.81
C LEU A 215 -14.33 2.62 11.29
N PRO A 216 -13.16 2.20 11.82
CA PRO A 216 -12.97 2.01 13.25
C PRO A 216 -13.38 3.26 14.04
N ALA A 217 -13.88 3.12 15.26
CA ALA A 217 -14.23 4.30 16.06
C ALA A 217 -12.98 5.14 16.39
N PRO A 218 -13.07 6.49 16.49
CA PRO A 218 -11.92 7.34 16.82
C PRO A 218 -11.22 6.93 18.12
N ALA A 219 -11.97 6.54 19.15
CA ALA A 219 -11.43 6.06 20.42
C ALA A 219 -10.57 4.78 20.29
N VAL A 220 -10.76 4.00 19.22
CA VAL A 220 -9.92 2.83 18.92
C VAL A 220 -8.56 3.27 18.36
N LEU A 221 -8.53 4.36 17.57
CA LEU A 221 -7.29 4.94 17.05
C LEU A 221 -6.42 5.60 18.14
N GLU A 222 -7.03 5.98 19.27
CA GLU A 222 -6.34 6.52 20.45
C GLU A 222 -5.60 5.44 21.25
N LYS A 223 -5.95 4.16 21.08
CA LYS A 223 -5.27 3.06 21.76
C LYS A 223 -3.86 2.90 21.20
N LYS A 224 -2.85 2.92 22.08
CA LYS A 224 -1.45 2.70 21.73
C LYS A 224 -1.24 1.39 20.96
N VAL A 225 -1.88 0.30 21.39
CA VAL A 225 -1.81 -0.99 20.67
C VAL A 225 -2.23 -0.84 19.21
N GLU A 226 -3.32 -0.14 18.91
CA GLU A 226 -3.84 0.02 17.55
C GLU A 226 -2.98 0.97 16.71
N GLN A 227 -2.39 2.00 17.32
CA GLN A 227 -1.40 2.85 16.65
C GLN A 227 -0.17 2.02 16.24
N GLY A 228 0.31 1.16 17.13
CA GLY A 228 1.43 0.27 16.88
C GLY A 228 1.13 -0.75 15.77
N ARG A 229 -0.06 -1.37 15.83
CA ARG A 229 -0.56 -2.27 14.78
C ARG A 229 -0.63 -1.57 13.43
N SER A 230 -1.19 -0.37 13.40
CA SER A 230 -1.33 0.43 12.17
C SER A 230 0.03 0.84 11.59
N PHE A 231 0.95 1.28 12.45
CA PHE A 231 2.31 1.62 12.02
C PHE A 231 3.06 0.40 11.50
N PHE A 232 3.02 -0.73 12.20
CA PHE A 232 3.64 -1.99 11.74
C PHE A 232 3.04 -2.44 10.40
N ALA A 233 1.71 -2.37 10.24
CA ALA A 233 1.02 -2.67 8.99
C ALA A 233 1.42 -1.72 7.85
N SER A 234 1.91 -0.51 8.15
CA SER A 234 2.40 0.42 7.15
C SER A 234 3.73 -0.06 6.53
N LEU A 235 4.57 -0.74 7.32
CA LEU A 235 5.83 -1.34 6.85
C LEU A 235 5.61 -2.55 5.92
N LYS A 236 4.38 -3.05 5.82
CA LYS A 236 4.04 -4.32 5.15
C LYS A 236 4.64 -4.47 3.77
N LEU A 237 4.55 -3.44 2.94
CA LEU A 237 4.91 -3.53 1.53
C LEU A 237 6.43 -3.59 1.35
N VAL A 238 7.18 -2.88 2.21
CA VAL A 238 8.65 -2.86 2.17
C VAL A 238 9.19 -4.20 2.65
N ILE A 239 8.70 -4.68 3.80
CA ILE A 239 9.09 -5.96 4.37
C ILE A 239 8.69 -7.12 3.44
N TRP A 240 7.48 -7.09 2.87
CA TRP A 240 7.02 -8.13 1.96
C TRP A 240 7.89 -8.23 0.71
N LYS A 241 8.26 -7.11 0.07
CA LYS A 241 9.17 -7.15 -1.09
C LYS A 241 10.51 -7.78 -0.75
N ALA A 242 11.03 -7.50 0.43
CA ALA A 242 12.32 -8.03 0.86
C ALA A 242 12.25 -9.52 1.27
N LEU A 243 11.19 -9.98 1.94
CA LEU A 243 11.09 -11.36 2.43
C LEU A 243 10.37 -12.32 1.50
N CYS A 244 9.38 -11.85 0.76
CA CYS A 244 8.35 -12.67 0.13
C CYS A 244 8.36 -12.63 -1.40
N ASP A 245 9.04 -11.66 -2.01
CA ASP A 245 9.17 -11.61 -3.47
C ASP A 245 10.01 -12.80 -3.95
N PRO A 246 9.52 -13.64 -4.88
CA PRO A 246 10.31 -14.73 -5.46
C PRO A 246 11.64 -14.32 -6.08
N GLN A 247 11.80 -13.04 -6.44
CA GLN A 247 13.05 -12.49 -6.95
C GLN A 247 14.03 -12.06 -5.85
N SER A 248 13.57 -11.89 -4.61
CA SER A 248 14.42 -11.54 -3.47
C SER A 248 15.43 -12.64 -3.16
N GLU A 249 16.64 -12.23 -2.79
CA GLU A 249 17.69 -13.13 -2.30
C GLU A 249 17.27 -13.84 -1.01
N ILE A 250 16.52 -13.16 -0.13
CA ILE A 250 16.07 -13.75 1.14
C ILE A 250 15.02 -14.82 0.89
N TYR A 251 14.07 -14.55 -0.03
CA TYR A 251 13.08 -15.55 -0.42
C TYR A 251 13.75 -16.78 -1.03
N LYS A 252 14.70 -16.58 -1.95
CA LYS A 252 15.48 -17.67 -2.55
C LYS A 252 16.23 -18.46 -1.49
N ALA A 253 16.93 -17.78 -0.58
CA ALA A 253 17.67 -18.42 0.50
C ALA A 253 16.77 -19.20 1.47
N TRP A 254 15.57 -18.69 1.78
CA TRP A 254 14.58 -19.41 2.57
C TRP A 254 14.13 -20.68 1.86
N TYR A 255 13.77 -20.59 0.57
CA TYR A 255 13.26 -21.72 -0.20
C TYR A 255 14.34 -22.81 -0.42
N THR A 256 15.61 -22.43 -0.58
CA THR A 256 16.70 -23.38 -0.82
C THR A 256 17.33 -23.94 0.46
N ASN A 257 17.44 -23.12 1.53
CA ASN A 257 18.22 -23.47 2.72
C ASN A 257 17.35 -23.62 3.99
N GLY A 258 16.06 -23.31 3.91
CA GLY A 258 15.11 -23.43 5.00
C GLY A 258 15.16 -22.30 6.03
N MET A 259 14.20 -22.32 6.96
CA MET A 259 14.03 -21.28 8.00
C MET A 259 15.21 -21.14 8.96
N ALA A 260 15.91 -22.23 9.26
CA ALA A 260 17.09 -22.19 10.13
C ALA A 260 18.18 -21.27 9.54
N HIS A 261 18.35 -21.29 8.21
CA HIS A 261 19.28 -20.40 7.53
C HIS A 261 18.87 -18.94 7.66
N VAL A 262 17.58 -18.64 7.46
CA VAL A 262 17.02 -17.28 7.58
C VAL A 262 17.27 -16.69 8.96
N LEU A 263 17.00 -17.48 10.00
CA LEU A 263 17.22 -17.07 11.39
C LEU A 263 18.72 -16.89 11.67
N SER A 264 19.57 -17.84 11.26
CA SER A 264 21.01 -17.76 11.48
C SER A 264 21.69 -16.56 10.80
N LYS A 265 21.12 -16.11 9.66
CA LYS A 265 21.58 -14.94 8.91
C LYS A 265 20.92 -13.64 9.35
N LYS A 266 20.05 -13.68 10.37
CA LYS A 266 19.38 -12.51 10.96
C LYS A 266 18.57 -11.72 9.93
N TYR A 267 18.00 -12.40 8.93
CA TYR A 267 17.34 -11.72 7.81
C TYR A 267 16.12 -10.90 8.25
N TYR A 268 15.40 -11.30 9.29
CA TYR A 268 14.31 -10.49 9.84
C TYR A 268 14.80 -9.13 10.33
N ALA A 269 15.83 -9.12 11.18
CA ALA A 269 16.41 -7.88 11.71
C ALA A 269 16.99 -7.01 10.59
N MET A 270 17.66 -7.63 9.60
CA MET A 270 18.20 -6.94 8.43
C MET A 270 17.12 -6.26 7.60
N VAL A 271 16.01 -6.97 7.30
CA VAL A 271 14.91 -6.41 6.51
C VAL A 271 14.22 -5.27 7.24
N VAL A 272 13.90 -5.44 8.53
CA VAL A 272 13.27 -4.38 9.33
C VAL A 272 14.18 -3.17 9.40
N THR A 273 15.47 -3.37 9.65
CA THR A 273 16.47 -2.29 9.70
C THR A 273 16.55 -1.54 8.38
N THR A 274 16.65 -2.25 7.26
CA THR A 274 16.72 -1.65 5.92
C THR A 274 15.43 -0.91 5.60
N ALA A 275 14.27 -1.50 5.92
CA ALA A 275 12.97 -0.86 5.71
C ALA A 275 12.86 0.46 6.49
N LEU A 276 13.32 0.49 7.74
CA LEU A 276 13.32 1.68 8.58
C LEU A 276 14.31 2.75 8.06
N LEU A 277 15.50 2.34 7.60
CA LEU A 277 16.49 3.21 6.98
C LEU A 277 15.98 3.84 5.68
N ASP A 278 15.35 3.07 4.80
CA ASP A 278 14.77 3.56 3.54
C ASP A 278 13.63 4.57 3.78
N LEU A 279 12.96 4.45 4.92
CA LEU A 279 11.97 5.43 5.38
C LEU A 279 12.60 6.67 6.04
N GLY A 280 13.92 6.70 6.25
CA GLY A 280 14.58 7.76 6.98
C GLY A 280 14.11 7.85 8.43
N PHE A 281 13.75 6.72 9.04
CA PHE A 281 13.29 6.61 10.42
C PHE A 281 14.07 5.53 11.16
N THR A 282 15.03 5.93 11.99
CA THR A 282 15.92 4.99 12.67
C THR A 282 15.67 5.00 14.17
N ALA A 283 14.74 4.16 14.61
CA ALA A 283 14.38 3.99 16.01
C ALA A 283 14.51 2.51 16.42
N LYS A 284 15.48 2.19 17.30
CA LYS A 284 15.67 0.82 17.80
C LYS A 284 14.43 0.31 18.55
N ALA A 285 13.74 1.21 19.24
CA ALA A 285 12.47 0.96 19.92
C ALA A 285 11.30 0.57 18.98
N VAL A 286 11.47 0.72 17.66
CA VAL A 286 10.56 0.17 16.64
C VAL A 286 11.17 -1.07 15.99
N ALA A 287 12.47 -1.05 15.67
CA ALA A 287 13.14 -2.14 14.96
C ALA A 287 13.07 -3.47 15.75
N VAL A 288 13.31 -3.43 17.05
CA VAL A 288 13.27 -4.61 17.93
C VAL A 288 11.87 -5.24 17.97
N PRO A 289 10.80 -4.52 18.37
CA PRO A 289 9.48 -5.14 18.43
C PRO A 289 8.93 -5.53 17.06
N ALA A 290 9.23 -4.78 15.99
CA ALA A 290 8.83 -5.18 14.64
C ALA A 290 9.51 -6.49 14.20
N THR A 291 10.80 -6.66 14.52
CA THR A 291 11.53 -7.91 14.26
C THR A 291 10.95 -9.07 15.07
N ALA A 292 10.66 -8.85 16.35
CA ALA A 292 10.05 -9.86 17.21
C ALA A 292 8.66 -10.30 16.70
N LEU A 293 7.82 -9.36 16.25
CA LEU A 293 6.52 -9.64 15.65
C LEU A 293 6.66 -10.48 14.37
N LEU A 294 7.63 -10.18 13.50
CA LEU A 294 7.89 -11.00 12.31
C LEU A 294 8.34 -12.42 12.67
N MET A 295 9.23 -12.56 13.66
CA MET A 295 9.69 -13.86 14.14
C MET A 295 8.53 -14.71 14.68
N LYS A 296 7.62 -14.10 15.46
CA LYS A 296 6.44 -14.77 16.00
C LYS A 296 5.43 -15.17 14.93
N LEU A 297 5.19 -14.31 13.95
CA LEU A 297 4.23 -14.58 12.88
C LEU A 297 4.75 -15.67 11.93
N GLY A 298 6.05 -15.66 11.64
CA GLY A 298 6.69 -16.53 10.65
C GLY A 298 6.56 -16.00 9.21
N ILE A 299 7.57 -16.28 8.37
CA ILE A 299 7.63 -15.81 6.96
C ILE A 299 6.43 -16.30 6.15
N GLU A 300 6.03 -17.57 6.26
CA GLU A 300 4.91 -18.12 5.47
C GLU A 300 3.62 -17.35 5.72
N VAL A 301 3.22 -17.25 6.99
CA VAL A 301 2.01 -16.52 7.41
C VAL A 301 2.13 -15.04 7.05
N TYR A 302 3.31 -14.44 7.20
CA TYR A 302 3.54 -13.06 6.80
C TYR A 302 3.32 -12.85 5.30
N CYS A 303 3.92 -13.71 4.48
CA CYS A 303 3.87 -13.59 3.02
C CYS A 303 2.47 -13.79 2.46
N GLU A 304 1.68 -14.69 3.06
CA GLU A 304 0.28 -14.87 2.69
C GLU A 304 -0.59 -13.70 3.15
N ARG A 305 -0.50 -13.34 4.44
CA ARG A 305 -1.36 -12.31 5.06
C ARG A 305 -1.11 -10.91 4.50
N PHE A 306 0.13 -10.59 4.18
CA PHE A 306 0.53 -9.24 3.75
C PHE A 306 0.84 -9.15 2.25
N LYS A 307 0.48 -10.17 1.46
CA LYS A 307 0.62 -10.15 0.01
C LYS A 307 0.04 -8.84 -0.57
N PRO A 308 0.83 -8.05 -1.32
CA PRO A 308 0.36 -6.83 -1.94
C PRO A 308 -0.87 -7.12 -2.81
N GLY A 309 -1.90 -6.29 -2.63
CA GLY A 309 -3.12 -6.29 -3.42
C GLY A 309 -3.17 -5.07 -4.34
N GLU A 310 -4.07 -5.08 -5.32
CA GLU A 310 -4.52 -3.85 -6.01
C GLU A 310 -5.20 -3.00 -4.95
N ILE A 311 -4.81 -1.72 -4.83
CA ILE A 311 -5.32 -0.78 -3.82
C ILE A 311 -6.86 -0.67 -3.88
N LEU A 312 -7.41 -0.92 -5.06
CA LEU A 312 -8.81 -0.71 -5.43
C LEU A 312 -9.59 -2.02 -5.64
N ASP A 313 -8.94 -3.18 -5.51
CA ASP A 313 -9.61 -4.46 -5.65
C ASP A 313 -10.10 -4.90 -4.27
N GLY A 314 -11.40 -4.71 -4.02
CA GLY A 314 -12.11 -5.16 -2.82
C GLY A 314 -12.20 -6.68 -2.68
N ARG A 315 -11.15 -7.41 -3.10
CA ARG A 315 -11.05 -8.87 -3.09
C ARG A 315 -10.02 -9.41 -2.10
N SER A 316 -9.15 -8.58 -1.52
CA SER A 316 -8.11 -9.03 -0.57
C SER A 316 -8.59 -9.15 0.89
N GLY A 317 -9.89 -9.36 1.12
CA GLY A 317 -10.51 -9.43 2.44
C GLY A 317 -11.27 -10.73 2.74
N ARG A 318 -11.02 -11.82 2.01
CA ARG A 318 -11.43 -13.17 2.43
C ARG A 318 -10.20 -13.92 2.94
N GLY A 319 -9.85 -13.63 4.18
CA GLY A 319 -8.71 -14.17 4.90
C GLY A 319 -8.79 -13.73 6.36
N GLY A 320 -9.95 -13.99 6.96
CA GLY A 320 -10.20 -13.97 8.39
C GLY A 320 -11.01 -15.21 8.71
#